data_AF-A0A285X4B9-F1
#
_entry.id   AF-A0A285X4B9-F1
#
_cell.length_a   1.000
_cell.length_b   1.000
_cell.length_c   1.000
_cell.angle_alpha   90.00
_cell.angle_beta   90.00
_cell.angle_gamma   90.00
#
_symmetry.space_group_name_H-M   'P 1'
#
loop_
_entity.id
_entity.type
_entity.pdbx_description
1 polymer ?
#
loop_
_entity_poly.entity_id
_entity_poly.type
_entity_poly.pdbx_seq_one_letter_code
_entity_poly.pdbx_strand_id
1 'polypeptide(L)' 'MQFSPEEKNKLKAMLLFLVKRKSKESGGHCGFHVNELNPFLDELVEEKKIKSRDTLHSNKFFLS' A
#
# COMPACT_ATOMS: atom_id res chain seq x y z
N MET A 1 0.70 17.39 -3.62
CA MET A 1 -0.11 16.81 -4.72
C MET A 1 -1.48 16.44 -4.16
N GLN A 2 -2.56 16.82 -4.83
CA GLN A 2 -3.91 16.33 -4.50
C GLN A 2 -4.33 15.31 -5.56
N PHE A 3 -4.84 14.16 -5.12
CA PHE A 3 -5.42 13.16 -6.02
C PHE A 3 -6.72 13.69 -6.64
N SER A 4 -6.89 13.47 -7.93
CA SER A 4 -8.16 13.65 -8.63
C SER A 4 -9.26 12.75 -8.07
N PRO A 5 -10.55 13.08 -8.31
CA PRO A 5 -11.65 12.20 -7.90
C PRO A 5 -11.52 10.78 -8.46
N GLU A 6 -11.04 10.63 -9.69
CA GLU A 6 -10.85 9.33 -10.32
C GLU A 6 -9.75 8.52 -9.62
N GLU A 7 -8.58 9.12 -9.37
CA GLU A 7 -7.49 8.47 -8.64
C GLU A 7 -7.93 8.08 -7.22
N LYS A 8 -8.69 8.95 -6.54
CA LYS A 8 -9.27 8.63 -5.23
C LYS A 8 -10.19 7.41 -5.30
N ASN A 9 -11.00 7.28 -6.34
CA ASN A 9 -11.87 6.12 -6.52
C ASN A 9 -11.08 4.83 -6.76
N LYS A 10 -10.02 4.88 -7.56
CA LYS A 10 -9.12 3.74 -7.78
C LYS A 10 -8.46 3.29 -6.47
N LEU A 11 -7.93 4.23 -5.68
CA LEU A 11 -7.33 3.94 -4.38
C LEU A 11 -8.35 3.33 -3.40
N LYS A 12 -9.55 3.88 -3.33
CA LYS A 12 -10.64 3.34 -2.48
C LYS A 12 -11.01 1.91 -2.89
N ALA A 13 -11.11 1.64 -4.19
CA ALA A 13 -11.43 0.31 -4.69
C ALA A 13 -10.35 -0.73 -4.32
N MET A 14 -9.07 -0.35 -4.44
CA MET A 14 -7.95 -1.19 -4.04
C MET A 14 -7.97 -1.49 -2.54
N LEU A 15 -8.14 -0.46 -1.69
CA LEU A 15 -8.21 -0.64 -0.24
C LEU A 15 -9.41 -1.52 0.16
N LEU A 16 -10.58 -1.32 -0.46
CA LEU A 16 -11.76 -2.13 -0.21
C LEU A 16 -11.52 -3.60 -0.57
N PHE A 17 -10.82 -3.86 -1.67
CA PHE A 17 -10.45 -5.22 -2.07
C PHE A 17 -9.58 -5.90 -1.00
N LEU A 18 -8.56 -5.20 -0.48
CA LEU A 18 -7.67 -5.73 0.56
C LEU A 18 -8.43 -6.04 1.86
N VAL A 19 -9.29 -5.11 2.31
CA VAL A 19 -10.13 -5.31 3.51
C VAL A 19 -11.06 -6.50 3.35
N LYS A 20 -11.73 -6.64 2.19
CA LYS A 20 -12.62 -7.78 1.92
C LYS A 20 -11.87 -9.10 1.93
N ARG A 21 -10.68 -9.15 1.34
CA ARG A 21 -9.84 -10.35 1.33
C ARG A 21 -9.47 -10.77 2.75
N LYS A 22 -8.97 -9.85 3.57
CA LYS A 22 -8.60 -10.11 4.97
C LYS A 22 -9.79 -10.51 5.83
N SER A 23 -10.93 -9.84 5.64
CA SER A 23 -12.18 -10.20 6.29
C SER A 23 -12.60 -11.64 5.95
N LYS A 24 -12.49 -12.06 4.67
CA LYS A 24 -12.79 -13.43 4.25
C LYS A 24 -11.81 -14.46 4.83
N GLU A 25 -10.50 -14.17 4.81
CA GLU A 25 -9.46 -15.06 5.34
C GLU A 25 -9.58 -15.29 6.85
N SER A 26 -10.06 -14.27 7.59
CA SER A 26 -10.21 -14.32 9.05
C SER A 26 -11.62 -14.66 9.54
N GLY A 27 -12.58 -14.95 8.64
CA GLY A 27 -13.98 -15.13 9.02
C GLY A 27 -14.63 -13.87 9.62
N GLY A 28 -14.09 -12.68 9.34
CA GLY A 28 -14.56 -11.40 9.84
C GLY A 28 -13.86 -10.90 11.10
N HIS A 29 -12.88 -11.63 11.63
CA HIS A 29 -12.23 -11.30 12.90
C HIS A 29 -11.00 -10.40 12.79
N CYS A 30 -10.43 -10.23 11.59
CA CYS A 30 -9.25 -9.39 11.36
C CYS A 30 -9.50 -8.31 10.31
N GLY A 31 -8.96 -7.11 10.58
CA GLY A 31 -8.86 -6.01 9.64
C GLY A 31 -7.56 -6.05 8.83
N PHE A 32 -7.46 -5.17 7.84
CA PHE A 32 -6.24 -4.95 7.07
C PHE A 32 -5.35 -3.91 7.76
N HIS A 33 -4.03 -4.18 7.85
CA HIS A 33 -3.06 -3.23 8.40
C HIS A 33 -2.19 -2.65 7.28
N VAL A 34 -1.90 -1.35 7.29
CA VAL A 34 -1.14 -0.67 6.21
C VAL A 34 0.26 -1.27 6.01
N ASN A 35 0.92 -1.72 7.08
CA ASN A 35 2.21 -2.43 6.99
C ASN A 35 2.17 -3.71 6.15
N GLU A 36 0.99 -4.29 5.89
CA GLU A 36 0.86 -5.41 4.96
C GLU A 36 1.11 -5.00 3.50
N LEU A 37 1.23 -3.69 3.21
CA LEU A 37 1.69 -3.18 1.92
C LEU A 37 3.22 -3.22 1.76
N ASN A 38 3.97 -3.37 2.86
CA ASN A 38 5.44 -3.33 2.82
C ASN A 38 6.05 -4.35 1.84
N PRO A 39 5.59 -5.61 1.76
CA PRO A 39 6.13 -6.56 0.78
C PRO A 39 6.01 -6.08 -0.67
N PHE A 40 4.88 -5.44 -1.03
CA PHE A 40 4.70 -4.89 -2.38
C PHE A 40 5.62 -3.68 -2.63
N LEU A 41 5.92 -2.90 -1.60
CA LEU A 41 6.87 -1.78 -1.72
C LEU A 41 8.30 -2.29 -1.87
N ASP A 42 8.65 -3.36 -1.17
CA ASP A 42 9.96 -4.02 -1.28
C ASP A 42 10.14 -4.63 -2.68
N GLU A 43 9.13 -5.32 -3.22
CA GLU A 43 9.12 -5.82 -4.61
C GLU A 43 9.35 -4.69 -5.62
N LEU A 44 8.69 -3.54 -5.47
CA LEU A 44 8.89 -2.38 -6.36
C LEU A 44 10.30 -1.78 -6.28
N VAL A 45 10.97 -1.92 -5.12
CA VAL A 45 12.38 -1.54 -4.95
C VAL A 45 13.28 -2.53 -5.68
N GLU A 46 13.04 -3.83 -5.56
CA GLU A 46 13.77 -4.88 -6.27
C GLU A 46 13.61 -4.75 -7.80
N GLU A 47 12.40 -4.44 -8.27
CA GLU A 47 12.11 -4.11 -9.66
C GLU A 47 12.74 -2.79 -10.14
N LYS A 48 13.41 -2.05 -9.25
CA LYS A 48 14.02 -0.74 -9.49
C LYS A 48 13.03 0.32 -9.97
N LYS A 49 11.73 0.15 -9.73
CA LYS A 49 10.71 1.15 -10.08
C LYS A 49 10.70 2.31 -9.10
N ILE A 50 11.01 2.02 -7.85
CA ILE A 50 11.16 3.00 -6.78
C ILE A 50 12.45 2.75 -5.99
N LYS A 51 12.88 3.75 -5.23
CA LYS A 51 14.02 3.69 -4.30
C LYS A 51 13.52 3.95 -2.89
N SER A 52 13.90 3.11 -1.94
CA SER A 52 13.73 3.39 -0.52
C SER A 52 14.90 4.25 -0.02
N ARG A 53 14.63 5.26 0.80
CA ARG A 53 15.64 5.99 1.56
C ARG A 53 15.19 6.14 3.00
N ASP A 54 16.12 5.92 3.92
CA ASP A 54 15.92 6.22 5.33
C ASP A 54 15.84 7.74 5.50
N THR A 55 14.77 8.21 6.12
CA THR A 55 14.65 9.60 6.56
C THR A 55 14.60 9.64 8.10
N LEU A 56 14.83 10.82 8.68
CA LEU A 56 14.94 11.05 10.14
C LEU A 56 13.81 10.42 10.99
N HIS A 57 12.64 10.09 10.41
CA HIS A 57 11.50 9.53 11.12
C HIS A 57 10.86 8.29 10.47
N SER A 58 11.24 7.90 9.25
CA SER A 58 10.71 6.71 8.56
C SER A 58 11.43 6.43 7.24
N ASN A 59 11.23 5.22 6.70
CA ASN A 59 11.57 4.93 5.31
C ASN A 59 10.61 5.69 4.39
N LYS A 60 11.13 6.29 3.32
CA LYS A 60 10.34 6.92 2.26
C LYS A 60 10.72 6.34 0.92
N PHE A 61 9.72 6.20 0.06
CA PHE A 61 9.88 5.66 -1.29
C PHE A 61 9.84 6.80 -2.32
N PHE A 62 10.75 6.77 -3.28
CA PHE A 62 10.92 7.77 -4.32
C PHE A 62 10.92 7.08 -5.69
N LEU A 63 10.49 7.77 -6.74
CA LEU A 63 10.67 7.25 -8.11
C LEU A 63 12.18 7.14 -8.42
N SER A 64 12.56 6.05 -9.10
CA SER A 64 13.95 5.77 -9.49
C SER A 64 14.49 6.74 -10.53
#